data_AF-A0A971XV22-F1
#
_entry.id   AF-A0A971XV22-F1
#
_cell.length_a   1.000
_cell.length_b   1.000
_cell.length_c   1.000
_cell.angle_alpha   90.00
_cell.angle_beta   90.00
_cell.angle_gamma   90.00
#
_symmetry.space_group_name_H-M   'P 1'
#
loop_
_entity.id
_entity.type
_entity.pdbx_description
1 polymer ?
#
loop_
_entity_poly.entity_id
_entity_poly.type
_entity_poly.pdbx_seq_one_letter_code
_entity_poly.pdbx_strand_id
1 'polypeptide(L)'
;MGHQQDLGKTKIYSCPICQADTPHVIKGQRNETCALLCSNCGTGSLVQRDELCLYQLHWEEELRQILGTLEQRLDDERYPD
;
A
#
# COMPACT_ATOMS: atom_id res chain seq x y z
N MET A 1 -10.29 -24.19 -5.50
CA MET A 1 -9.41 -23.21 -4.83
C MET A 1 -10.23 -21.94 -4.69
N GLY A 2 -10.56 -21.53 -3.47
CA GLY A 2 -11.50 -20.41 -3.25
C GLY A 2 -10.86 -19.09 -3.66
N HIS A 3 -11.49 -18.35 -4.58
CA HIS A 3 -11.12 -16.96 -4.84
C HIS A 3 -11.42 -16.16 -3.57
N GLN A 4 -10.41 -15.90 -2.75
CA GLN A 4 -10.52 -14.94 -1.66
C GLN A 4 -10.80 -13.58 -2.30
N GLN A 5 -12.05 -13.13 -2.21
CA GLN A 5 -12.48 -11.84 -2.70
C GLN A 5 -11.95 -10.78 -1.73
N ASP A 6 -11.02 -9.95 -2.18
CA ASP A 6 -10.45 -8.85 -1.39
C ASP A 6 -11.33 -7.58 -1.41
N LEU A 7 -12.59 -7.73 -1.80
CA LEU A 7 -13.57 -6.64 -1.89
C LEU A 7 -13.71 -5.94 -0.53
N GLY A 8 -13.68 -4.61 -0.55
CA GLY A 8 -13.75 -3.77 0.64
C GLY A 8 -12.44 -3.67 1.42
N LYS A 9 -11.41 -4.46 1.11
CA LYS A 9 -10.09 -4.29 1.72
C LYS A 9 -9.37 -3.10 1.11
N THR A 10 -8.46 -2.56 1.89
CA THR A 10 -7.63 -1.43 1.49
C THR A 10 -6.21 -1.89 1.19
N LYS A 11 -5.63 -1.35 0.12
CA LYS A 11 -4.22 -1.54 -0.26
C LYS A 11 -3.58 -0.19 -0.52
N ILE A 12 -2.30 -0.05 -0.23
CA ILE A 12 -1.52 1.11 -0.64
C ILE A 12 -1.18 0.97 -2.11
N TYR A 13 -1.38 2.06 -2.84
CA TYR A 13 -1.07 2.17 -4.26
C TYR A 13 -0.78 3.64 -4.60
N SER A 14 0.06 3.87 -5.60
CA SER A 14 0.28 5.22 -6.13
C SER A 14 -0.91 5.63 -6.97
N CYS A 15 -1.66 6.65 -6.53
CA CYS A 15 -2.82 7.10 -7.28
C CYS A 15 -2.37 7.77 -8.59
N PRO A 16 -2.85 7.36 -9.78
CA PRO A 16 -2.46 8.00 -11.03
C PRO A 16 -2.95 9.45 -11.18
N ILE A 17 -3.89 9.89 -10.34
CA ILE A 17 -4.47 11.24 -10.39
C ILE A 17 -3.82 12.19 -9.39
N CYS A 18 -3.82 11.84 -8.10
CA CYS A 18 -3.21 12.70 -7.07
C CYS A 18 -1.74 12.39 -6.79
N GLN A 19 -1.19 11.34 -7.42
CA GLN A 19 0.22 10.91 -7.34
C GLN A 19 0.71 10.62 -5.92
N ALA A 20 -0.23 10.44 -4.98
CA ALA A 20 0.07 10.17 -3.59
C ALA A 20 -0.07 8.68 -3.28
N ASP A 21 0.89 8.15 -2.53
CA ASP A 21 0.82 6.87 -1.84
C ASP A 21 -0.29 6.89 -0.83
N THR A 22 -1.44 6.37 -1.23
CA THR A 22 -2.66 6.50 -0.46
C THR A 22 -3.36 5.16 -0.32
N PRO A 23 -4.14 4.98 0.75
CA PRO A 23 -5.00 3.82 0.87
C PRO A 23 -6.06 3.84 -0.24
N HIS A 24 -6.15 2.75 -0.99
CA HIS A 24 -7.16 2.53 -2.02
C HIS A 24 -8.05 1.35 -1.64
N VAL A 25 -9.37 1.55 -1.71
CA VAL A 25 -10.35 0.50 -1.41
C VAL A 25 -10.61 -0.32 -2.67
N ILE A 26 -10.52 -1.65 -2.56
CA ILE A 26 -10.88 -2.56 -3.65
C ILE A 26 -12.41 -2.61 -3.75
N LYS A 27 -12.97 -2.04 -4.82
CA LYS A 27 -14.41 -2.00 -5.10
C LYS A 27 -14.90 -3.13 -5.99
N GLY A 28 -13.99 -3.75 -6.74
CA GLY A 28 -14.31 -4.83 -7.66
C GLY A 28 -13.08 -5.65 -7.98
N GLN A 29 -13.30 -6.91 -8.39
CA GLN A 29 -12.23 -7.76 -8.89
C GLN A 29 -12.79 -8.63 -10.01
N ARG A 30 -12.05 -8.68 -11.13
CA ARG A 30 -12.36 -9.54 -12.26
C ARG A 30 -11.06 -10.15 -12.77
N ASN A 31 -10.97 -11.48 -12.72
CA ASN A 31 -9.74 -12.22 -13.02
C ASN A 31 -8.57 -11.66 -12.19
N GLU A 32 -7.53 -11.19 -12.86
CA GLU A 32 -6.32 -10.61 -12.28
C GLU A 32 -6.39 -9.09 -12.15
N THR A 33 -7.51 -8.45 -12.49
CA THR A 33 -7.64 -6.99 -12.42
C THR A 33 -8.51 -6.58 -11.23
N CYS A 34 -8.02 -5.63 -10.44
CA CYS A 34 -8.70 -5.02 -9.31
C CYS A 34 -9.18 -3.61 -9.68
N ALA A 35 -10.44 -3.31 -9.36
CA ALA A 35 -10.97 -1.95 -9.39
C ALA A 35 -10.75 -1.30 -8.03
N LEU A 36 -9.97 -0.23 -8.00
CA LEU A 36 -9.58 0.52 -6.82
C LEU A 36 -10.32 1.84 -6.77
N LEU A 37 -10.55 2.35 -5.56
CA LEU A 37 -11.04 3.71 -5.32
C LEU A 37 -10.07 4.42 -4.37
N CYS A 38 -9.47 5.50 -4.84
CA CYS A 38 -8.56 6.31 -4.04
C CYS A 38 -9.29 6.96 -2.87
N SER A 39 -8.80 6.78 -1.64
CA SER A 39 -9.39 7.42 -0.46
C SER A 39 -9.09 8.92 -0.37
N ASN A 40 -8.10 9.41 -1.14
CA ASN A 40 -7.71 10.82 -1.13
C ASN A 40 -8.48 11.65 -2.16
N CYS A 41 -8.45 11.25 -3.44
CA CYS A 41 -9.09 12.03 -4.53
C CYS A 41 -10.39 11.42 -5.06
N GLY A 42 -10.80 10.25 -4.55
CA GLY A 42 -12.03 9.58 -4.99
C GLY A 42 -11.98 9.00 -6.41
N THR A 43 -10.84 9.06 -7.10
CA THR A 43 -10.73 8.50 -8.46
C THR A 43 -10.67 6.98 -8.42
N GLY A 44 -11.40 6.35 -9.34
CA GLY A 44 -11.29 4.93 -9.62
C GLY A 44 -10.13 4.60 -10.56
N SER A 45 -9.44 3.49 -10.31
CA SER A 45 -8.39 2.95 -11.19
C SER A 45 -8.53 1.44 -11.36
N LEU A 46 -8.05 0.92 -12.49
CA LEU A 46 -7.95 -0.52 -12.75
C LEU A 46 -6.48 -0.92 -12.72
N VAL A 47 -6.14 -1.89 -11.88
CA VAL A 47 -4.75 -2.28 -11.63
C VAL A 47 -4.66 -3.80 -11.61
N GLN A 48 -3.56 -4.36 -12.09
CA GLN A 48 -3.32 -5.80 -11.99
C GLN A 48 -3.06 -6.20 -10.52
N ARG A 49 -3.58 -7.36 -10.12
CA ARG A 49 -3.51 -7.88 -8.76
C ARG A 49 -2.06 -8.07 -8.32
N ASP A 50 -1.23 -8.59 -9.20
CA ASP A 50 0.19 -8.83 -8.92
C ASP A 50 0.95 -7.52 -8.76
N GLU A 51 0.69 -6.53 -9.62
CA GLU A 51 1.24 -5.18 -9.50
C GLU A 51 0.84 -4.53 -8.17
N LEU A 52 -0.44 -4.61 -7.80
CA LEU A 52 -0.94 -4.10 -6.53
C LEU A 52 -0.31 -4.80 -5.31
N CYS A 53 -0.11 -6.12 -5.39
CA CYS A 53 0.55 -6.90 -4.34
C CYS A 53 2.03 -6.53 -4.21
N LEU A 54 2.75 -6.42 -5.32
CA LEU A 54 4.15 -6.00 -5.34
C LEU A 54 4.32 -4.60 -4.77
N TYR A 55 3.44 -3.66 -5.16
CA TYR A 55 3.44 -2.29 -4.65
C TYR A 55 3.25 -2.26 -3.13
N GLN A 56 2.25 -2.99 -2.62
CA GLN A 56 2.00 -3.09 -1.19
C GLN A 56 3.22 -3.63 -0.44
N LEU A 57 3.86 -4.69 -0.95
CA LEU A 57 5.03 -5.29 -0.31
C LEU A 57 6.21 -4.32 -0.25
N HIS A 58 6.50 -3.64 -1.35
CA HIS A 58 7.55 -2.62 -1.42
C HIS A 58 7.30 -1.50 -0.42
N TRP A 59 6.08 -0.96 -0.40
CA TRP A 59 5.71 0.11 0.53
C TRP A 59 5.88 -0.31 2.01
N GLU A 60 5.49 -1.55 2.35
CA GLU A 60 5.70 -2.07 3.70
C GLU A 60 7.18 -2.25 4.05
N GLU A 61 8.02 -2.63 3.09
CA GLU A 61 9.46 -2.74 3.28
C GLU A 61 10.10 -1.37 3.53
N GLU A 62 9.75 -0.36 2.72
CA GLU A 62 10.20 1.03 2.93
C GLU A 62 9.77 1.54 4.32
N LEU A 63 8.53 1.27 4.73
CA LEU A 63 8.04 1.65 6.05
C LEU A 63 8.86 0.98 7.17
N ARG A 64 9.17 -0.31 7.05
CA ARG A 64 9.99 -1.04 8.04
C ARG A 64 11.40 -0.45 8.14
N GLN A 65 12.01 -0.07 7.01
CA GLN A 65 13.33 0.56 6.99
C GLN A 65 13.32 1.93 7.67
N ILE A 66 12.30 2.76 7.40
CA ILE A 66 12.12 4.06 8.05
C ILE A 66 11.98 3.88 9.56
N LEU A 67 11.09 2.99 10.00
CA LEU A 67 10.86 2.73 11.42
C LEU A 67 12.11 2.19 12.12
N GLY A 68 12.81 1.23 11.54
CA GLY A 68 14.06 0.70 12.11
C GLY A 68 15.17 1.75 12.21
N THR A 69 15.26 2.66 11.23
CA THR A 69 16.21 3.78 11.29
C THR A 69 15.85 4.77 12.41
N LEU A 70 14.56 5.03 12.62
CA LEU A 70 14.10 5.90 13.70
C LEU A 70 14.35 5.28 15.08
N GLU A 71 14.11 3.97 15.23
CA GLU A 71 14.39 3.24 16.46
C GLU A 71 15.88 3.29 16.81
N GLN A 72 16.77 3.02 15.84
CA GLN A 72 18.22 3.08 16.06
C GLN A 72 18.67 4.46 16.55
N ARG A 73 18.15 5.55 15.95
CA ARG A 73 18.52 6.91 16.35
C ARG A 73 18.09 7.23 17.79
N LEU A 74 16.93 6.74 18.21
CA LEU A 74 16.44 6.93 19.57
C LEU A 74 17.29 6.18 20.60
N ASP A 75 17.77 5.00 20.24
CA ASP A 75 18.68 4.22 21.08
C ASP A 75 20.04 4.91 21.21
N ASP A 76 20.61 5.43 20.12
CA ASP A 76 21.87 6.18 20.11
C ASP A 76 21.79 7.48 20.95
N GLU A 77 20.67 8.22 20.88
CA GLU A 77 20.46 9.42 21.70
C GLU A 77 20.29 9.11 23.19
N ARG A 78 19.76 7.92 23.52
CA ARG A 78 19.52 7.49 24.90
C ARG A 78 20.77 6.90 25.56
N TYR A 79 21.68 6.35 24.78
CA TYR A 79 22.97 5.82 25.25
C TYR A 79 24.12 6.35 24.38
N PRO A 80 24.54 7.62 24.57
CA PRO A 80 25.72 8.14 23.91
C PRO A 80 26.97 7.47 24.48
N ASP A 81 27.82 6.90 23.62
CA ASP A 81 29.17 6.40 23.95
C ASP A 81 30.06 7.49 24.56
#